data_AF-A0A366F9E9-F1
#
_entry.id   AF-A0A366F9E9-F1
#
_cell.length_a   1.000
_cell.length_b   1.000
_cell.length_c   1.000
_cell.angle_alpha   90.00
_cell.angle_beta   90.00
_cell.angle_gamma   90.00
#
_symmetry.space_group_name_H-M   'P 1'
#
loop_
_entity.id
_entity.type
_entity.pdbx_description
1 polymer ?
#
loop_
_entity_poly.entity_id
_entity_poly.type
_entity_poly.pdbx_seq_one_letter_code
_entity_poly.pdbx_strand_id
1 'polypeptide(L)'
;METKISEVADRIYRLSTYAPDVAPPAGFTFNQFLILGDGPLMFHTGLRKMFPLTRDALSRIITPESLRWIAFGHFEADECGAMNEWLAVAPRATPAHVRTCCMVSLNDYADRTPRVLKDGEIIELGAGKRVRYLDTPHTRTAGMRA
;
A
#
# COMPACT_ATOMS: atom_id res chain seq x y z
N MET A 1 11.65 14.57 9.56
CA MET A 1 11.57 13.45 8.59
C MET A 1 10.59 13.85 7.51
N GLU A 2 10.93 13.72 6.22
CA GLU A 2 10.10 14.13 5.09
C GLU A 2 9.89 12.95 4.14
N THR A 3 8.69 12.84 3.57
CA THR A 3 8.38 11.89 2.49
C THR A 3 8.61 12.54 1.13
N LYS A 4 9.57 12.02 0.37
CA LYS A 4 9.90 12.49 -0.98
C LYS A 4 9.05 11.77 -2.02
N ILE A 5 8.59 12.52 -3.02
CA ILE A 5 7.81 12.01 -4.15
C ILE A 5 8.75 11.83 -5.34
N SER A 6 8.64 10.70 -6.04
CA SER A 6 9.32 10.48 -7.32
C SER A 6 8.38 9.75 -8.26
N GLU A 7 8.13 10.28 -9.45
CA GLU A 7 7.48 9.52 -10.51
C GLU A 7 8.50 8.55 -11.11
N VAL A 8 8.27 7.25 -10.93
CA VAL A 8 9.23 6.20 -11.32
C VAL A 8 8.87 5.54 -12.65
N ALA A 9 7.61 5.68 -13.05
CA ALA A 9 7.09 5.36 -14.37
C ALA A 9 5.83 6.19 -14.59
N ASP A 10 5.33 6.23 -15.83
CA ASP A 10 4.10 6.96 -16.18
C ASP A 10 2.98 6.65 -15.17
N ARG A 11 2.58 7.68 -14.42
CA ARG A 11 1.50 7.64 -13.42
C ARG A 11 1.74 6.65 -12.27
N ILE A 12 2.99 6.30 -12.01
CA ILE A 12 3.41 5.47 -10.88
C ILE A 12 4.40 6.28 -10.04
N TYR A 13 4.00 6.59 -8.82
CA TYR A 13 4.75 7.45 -7.91
C TYR A 13 5.26 6.64 -6.74
N ARG A 14 6.54 6.80 -6.40
CA ARG A 14 7.13 6.34 -5.15
C ARG A 14 7.06 7.47 -4.12
N LEU A 15 6.48 7.16 -2.98
CA LEU A 15 6.55 7.97 -1.76
C LEU A 15 7.62 7.33 -0.86
N SER A 16 8.70 8.05 -0.61
CA SER A 16 9.88 7.49 0.06
C SER A 16 10.25 8.31 1.28
N THR A 17 10.30 7.66 2.44
CA THR A 17 10.66 8.30 3.70
C THR A 17 11.92 7.66 4.26
N TYR A 18 12.98 8.45 4.39
CA TYR A 18 14.25 7.99 4.94
C TYR A 18 14.28 8.14 6.47
N ALA A 19 14.59 7.03 7.14
CA ALA A 19 14.73 6.92 8.59
C ALA A 19 16.19 6.55 8.93
N PRO A 20 17.05 7.54 9.27
CA PRO A 20 18.47 7.29 9.55
C PRO A 20 18.69 6.45 10.81
N ASP A 21 17.75 6.52 11.76
CA ASP A 21 17.85 5.83 13.05
C ASP A 21 17.49 4.33 12.96
N VAL A 22 16.94 3.88 11.83
CA VAL A 22 16.63 2.47 11.58
C VAL A 22 17.83 1.84 10.88
N ALA A 23 18.42 0.80 11.46
CA ALA A 23 19.63 0.15 10.96
C ALA A 23 20.84 1.10 10.73
N PRO A 24 21.29 1.83 11.77
CA PRO A 24 22.47 2.69 11.67
C PRO A 24 23.74 1.87 11.37
N PRO A 25 24.71 2.41 10.61
CA PRO A 25 24.75 3.77 10.06
C PRO A 25 24.07 3.93 8.69
N ALA A 26 23.59 2.84 8.07
CA ALA A 26 23.04 2.87 6.72
C ALA A 26 21.70 3.62 6.63
N GLY A 27 20.89 3.55 7.70
CA GLY A 27 19.51 4.02 7.67
C GLY A 27 18.60 3.06 6.89
N PHE A 28 17.32 3.38 6.86
CA PHE A 28 16.32 2.59 6.13
C PHE A 28 15.34 3.50 5.40
N THR A 29 14.81 3.04 4.26
CA THR A 29 13.76 3.76 3.52
C THR A 29 12.46 2.97 3.52
N PHE A 30 11.40 3.58 4.01
CA PHE A 30 10.05 3.06 3.82
C PHE A 30 9.50 3.62 2.52
N ASN A 31 9.15 2.72 1.60
CA ASN A 31 8.65 3.08 0.28
C ASN A 31 7.20 2.61 0.13
N GLN A 32 6.34 3.53 -0.30
CA GLN A 32 4.99 3.26 -0.76
C GLN A 32 4.89 3.62 -2.24
N PHE A 33 4.00 2.96 -2.96
CA PHE A 33 3.78 3.22 -4.38
C PHE A 33 2.32 3.57 -4.64
N LEU A 34 2.10 4.71 -5.31
CA LEU A 34 0.81 5.14 -5.78
C LEU A 34 0.73 4.90 -7.28
N ILE A 35 -0.24 4.10 -7.71
CA ILE A 35 -0.51 3.80 -9.12
C ILE A 35 -1.82 4.49 -9.51
N LEU A 36 -1.76 5.42 -10.46
CA LEU A 36 -2.95 6.18 -10.89
C LEU A 36 -3.61 5.55 -12.11
N GLY A 37 -4.84 5.07 -11.90
CA GLY A 37 -5.84 4.80 -12.93
C GLY A 37 -7.19 5.43 -12.54
N ASP A 38 -8.28 4.92 -13.08
CA ASP A 38 -9.66 5.26 -12.68
C ASP A 38 -9.96 4.86 -11.23
N GLY A 39 -9.35 3.76 -10.77
CA GLY A 39 -9.31 3.33 -9.37
C GLY A 39 -7.89 3.38 -8.83
N PRO A 40 -7.41 4.52 -8.28
CA PRO A 40 -6.06 4.63 -7.75
C PRO A 40 -5.74 3.60 -6.66
N LEU A 41 -4.54 3.03 -6.73
CA LEU A 41 -4.05 2.03 -5.79
C LEU A 41 -2.86 2.55 -5.01
N MET A 42 -2.90 2.40 -3.69
CA MET A 42 -1.76 2.54 -2.80
C MET A 42 -1.19 1.16 -2.48
N PHE A 43 0.09 0.93 -2.79
CA PHE A 43 0.85 -0.26 -2.42
C PHE A 43 1.82 0.06 -1.29
N HIS A 44 1.69 -0.65 -0.17
CA HIS A 44 2.23 -0.30 1.15
C HIS A 44 1.64 1.00 1.73
N THR A 45 1.54 1.05 3.04
CA THR A 45 0.96 2.16 3.80
C THR A 45 1.95 2.79 4.77
N GLY A 46 3.05 2.10 5.08
CA GLY A 46 4.02 2.56 6.08
C GLY A 46 3.61 2.21 7.50
N LEU A 47 4.53 2.46 8.44
CA LEU A 47 4.23 2.47 9.87
C LEU A 47 3.10 3.46 10.17
N ARG A 48 2.24 3.14 11.15
CA ARG A 48 1.11 4.00 11.55
C ARG A 48 1.51 5.44 11.85
N LYS A 49 2.64 5.64 12.56
CA LYS A 49 3.15 6.97 12.92
C LYS A 49 3.64 7.79 11.73
N MET A 50 3.87 7.16 10.58
CA MET A 50 4.30 7.84 9.35
C MET A 50 3.13 8.36 8.51
N PHE A 51 1.89 8.00 8.87
CA PHE A 51 0.68 8.38 8.13
C PHE A 51 0.60 9.88 7.79
N PRO A 52 0.86 10.83 8.72
CA PRO A 52 0.79 12.25 8.37
C PRO A 52 1.75 12.62 7.22
N LEU A 53 2.96 12.07 7.24
CA LEU A 53 3.99 12.36 6.23
C LEU A 53 3.60 11.79 4.86
N THR A 54 3.15 10.54 4.82
CA THR A 54 2.77 9.86 3.57
C THR A 54 1.46 10.41 3.00
N ARG A 55 0.51 10.79 3.85
CA ARG A 55 -0.73 11.49 3.47
C ARG A 55 -0.44 12.86 2.86
N ASP A 56 0.43 13.65 3.49
CA ASP A 56 0.78 14.98 3.01
C ASP A 56 1.58 14.94 1.70
N ALA A 57 2.31 13.85 1.44
CA ALA A 57 2.95 13.64 0.15
C ALA A 57 1.94 13.20 -0.92
N LEU A 58 1.06 12.24 -0.62
CA LEU A 58 0.03 11.79 -1.56
C LEU A 58 -0.93 12.92 -1.95
N SER A 59 -1.30 13.80 -1.02
CA SER A 59 -2.24 14.90 -1.26
C SER A 59 -1.75 15.91 -2.30
N ARG A 60 -0.44 15.93 -2.58
CA ARG A 60 0.17 16.74 -3.65
C ARG A 60 0.02 16.11 -5.03
N ILE A 61 -0.42 14.85 -5.11
CA ILE A 61 -0.58 14.08 -6.36
C ILE A 61 -2.08 13.88 -6.65
N ILE A 62 -2.85 13.43 -5.66
CA ILE A 62 -4.30 13.21 -5.75
C ILE A 62 -5.01 13.57 -4.44
N THR A 63 -6.33 13.72 -4.48
CA THR A 63 -7.18 13.82 -3.29
C THR A 63 -7.19 12.48 -2.54
N PRO A 64 -6.81 12.40 -1.24
CA PRO A 64 -6.76 11.14 -0.49
C PRO A 64 -8.06 10.31 -0.53
N GLU A 65 -9.21 10.99 -0.51
CA GLU A 65 -10.56 10.41 -0.56
C GLU A 65 -10.82 9.63 -1.86
N SER A 66 -10.05 9.92 -2.93
CA SER A 66 -10.18 9.24 -4.21
C SER A 66 -9.45 7.90 -4.28
N LEU A 67 -8.68 7.52 -3.26
CA LEU A 67 -8.06 6.21 -3.19
C LEU A 67 -9.13 5.11 -3.24
N ARG A 68 -8.91 4.12 -4.11
CA ARG A 68 -9.85 3.02 -4.33
C ARG A 68 -9.31 1.70 -3.80
N TRP A 69 -8.01 1.47 -3.91
CA TRP A 69 -7.40 0.20 -3.52
C TRP A 69 -6.24 0.45 -2.57
N ILE A 70 -6.11 -0.43 -1.57
CA ILE A 70 -4.94 -0.53 -0.70
C ILE A 70 -4.47 -1.97 -0.79
N ALA A 71 -3.20 -2.18 -1.13
CA ALA A 71 -2.58 -3.49 -1.17
C ALA A 71 -1.18 -3.42 -0.55
N PHE A 72 -0.62 -4.56 -0.18
CA PHE A 72 0.74 -4.65 0.36
C PHE A 72 1.30 -6.06 0.11
N GLY A 73 2.61 -6.22 0.32
CA GLY A 73 3.30 -7.48 0.14
C GLY A 73 2.87 -8.49 1.18
N HIS A 74 2.95 -8.13 2.46
CA HIS A 74 2.64 -9.00 3.60
C HIS A 74 2.11 -8.20 4.80
N PHE A 75 1.65 -8.93 5.82
CA PHE A 75 1.14 -8.32 7.04
C PHE A 75 2.27 -8.02 8.02
N GLU A 76 2.86 -6.83 7.92
CA GLU A 76 3.85 -6.30 8.87
C GLU A 76 3.63 -4.80 9.07
N ALA A 77 3.99 -4.29 10.24
CA ALA A 77 3.66 -2.93 10.65
C ALA A 77 4.19 -1.86 9.70
N ASP A 78 5.33 -2.08 9.05
CA ASP A 78 5.92 -1.15 8.08
C ASP A 78 5.22 -1.18 6.72
N GLU A 79 4.53 -2.26 6.36
CA GLU A 79 3.77 -2.36 5.12
C GLU A 79 2.29 -1.97 5.30
N CYS A 80 1.64 -2.42 6.38
CA CYS A 80 0.19 -2.24 6.59
C CYS A 80 -0.17 -1.39 7.82
N GLY A 81 0.79 -0.83 8.55
CA GLY A 81 0.55 -0.18 9.84
C GLY A 81 -0.38 1.04 9.78
N ALA A 82 -0.34 1.82 8.70
CA ALA A 82 -1.22 2.97 8.48
C ALA A 82 -2.52 2.63 7.72
N MET A 83 -2.80 1.36 7.44
CA MET A 83 -3.95 0.95 6.62
C MET A 83 -5.28 1.53 7.12
N ASN A 84 -5.58 1.42 8.41
CA ASN A 84 -6.86 1.93 8.95
C ASN A 84 -6.95 3.47 8.91
N GLU A 85 -5.82 4.18 9.06
CA GLU A 85 -5.80 5.64 8.89
C GLU A 85 -6.15 6.04 7.44
N TRP A 86 -5.66 5.26 6.46
CA TRP A 86 -6.06 5.43 5.07
C TRP A 86 -7.52 5.09 4.83
N LEU A 87 -8.06 4.02 5.44
CA LEU A 87 -9.48 3.66 5.31
C LEU A 87 -10.42 4.71 5.90
N ALA A 88 -9.98 5.40 6.95
CA ALA A 88 -10.72 6.50 7.57
C ALA A 88 -10.83 7.73 6.66
N VAL A 89 -9.75 8.09 5.96
CA VAL A 89 -9.76 9.25 5.03
C VAL A 89 -10.24 8.90 3.62
N ALA A 90 -10.15 7.63 3.22
CA ALA A 90 -10.60 7.15 1.91
C ALA A 90 -11.84 6.26 2.06
N PRO A 91 -13.05 6.83 2.09
CA PRO A 91 -14.28 6.10 2.40
C PRO A 91 -14.63 5.01 1.36
N ARG A 92 -14.09 5.13 0.14
CA ARG A 92 -14.29 4.15 -0.95
C ARG A 92 -13.13 3.19 -1.14
N ALA A 93 -12.04 3.33 -0.37
CA ALA A 93 -10.90 2.42 -0.48
C ALA A 93 -11.29 1.00 -0.08
N THR A 94 -10.64 -0.02 -0.62
CA THR A 94 -10.84 -1.41 -0.20
C THR A 94 -9.46 -2.05 -0.06
N PRO A 95 -9.13 -2.62 1.12
CA PRO A 95 -7.93 -3.44 1.25
C PRO A 95 -8.08 -4.68 0.36
N ALA A 96 -7.05 -5.04 -0.38
CA ALA A 96 -7.06 -6.24 -1.23
C ALA A 96 -5.80 -7.05 -0.97
N HIS A 97 -5.99 -8.33 -0.59
CA HIS A 97 -4.88 -9.22 -0.24
C HIS A 97 -5.26 -10.69 -0.42
N VAL A 98 -4.28 -11.59 -0.36
CA VAL A 98 -4.48 -13.04 -0.44
C VAL A 98 -5.36 -13.60 0.67
N ARG A 99 -6.03 -14.71 0.35
CA ARG A 99 -6.90 -15.47 1.28
C ARG A 99 -6.27 -15.67 2.65
N THR A 100 -5.02 -16.14 2.72
CA THR A 100 -4.37 -16.42 4.02
C THR A 100 -4.32 -15.18 4.90
N CYS A 101 -3.78 -14.07 4.40
CA CYS A 101 -3.71 -12.81 5.13
C CYS A 101 -5.10 -12.29 5.53
N CYS A 102 -6.09 -12.39 4.65
CA CYS A 102 -7.46 -12.01 4.98
C CYS A 102 -8.02 -12.86 6.12
N MET A 103 -7.87 -14.19 6.05
CA MET A 103 -8.43 -15.10 7.05
C MET A 103 -7.74 -15.01 8.41
N VAL A 104 -6.43 -14.78 8.45
CA VAL A 104 -5.65 -14.84 9.71
C VAL A 104 -5.41 -13.48 10.35
N SER A 105 -5.65 -12.37 9.63
CA SER A 105 -5.36 -11.02 10.14
C SER A 105 -6.39 -10.00 9.69
N LEU A 106 -6.55 -9.75 8.38
CA LEU A 106 -7.30 -8.56 7.93
C LEU A 106 -8.80 -8.60 8.25
N ASN A 107 -9.42 -9.77 8.32
CA ASN A 107 -10.83 -9.87 8.70
C ASN A 107 -11.10 -9.39 10.14
N ASP A 108 -10.10 -9.44 11.03
CA ASP A 108 -10.19 -8.97 12.41
C ASP A 108 -9.60 -7.56 12.58
N TYR A 109 -8.53 -7.24 11.84
CA TYR A 109 -7.76 -6.00 11.99
C TYR A 109 -8.29 -4.82 11.15
N ALA A 110 -8.85 -5.06 9.97
CA ALA A 110 -9.21 -3.98 9.05
C ALA A 110 -10.60 -3.39 9.37
N ASP A 111 -10.69 -2.05 9.39
CA ASP A 111 -11.96 -1.33 9.62
C ASP A 111 -12.98 -1.53 8.48
N ARG A 112 -12.53 -2.09 7.34
CA ARG A 112 -13.36 -2.38 6.17
C ARG A 112 -13.02 -3.76 5.64
N THR A 113 -14.04 -4.53 5.29
CA THR A 113 -13.89 -5.89 4.78
C THR A 113 -12.90 -5.94 3.61
N PRO A 114 -11.83 -6.73 3.70
CA PRO A 114 -10.85 -6.85 2.63
C PRO A 114 -11.41 -7.66 1.47
N ARG A 115 -11.02 -7.31 0.24
CA ARG A 115 -11.20 -8.16 -0.95
C ARG A 115 -10.16 -9.27 -0.92
N VAL A 116 -10.62 -10.51 -0.94
CA VAL A 116 -9.75 -11.69 -1.08
C VAL A 116 -9.33 -11.86 -2.54
N LEU A 117 -8.03 -11.90 -2.79
CA LEU A 117 -7.43 -12.15 -4.10
C LEU A 117 -6.96 -13.61 -4.24
N LYS A 118 -7.15 -14.17 -5.44
CA LYS A 118 -6.58 -15.47 -5.84
C LYS A 118 -5.24 -15.28 -6.56
N ASP A 119 -4.42 -16.32 -6.61
CA ASP A 119 -3.21 -16.33 -7.45
C ASP A 119 -3.55 -16.00 -8.91
N GLY A 120 -2.75 -15.11 -9.51
CA GLY A 120 -2.94 -14.59 -10.85
C GLY A 120 -4.13 -13.63 -11.02
N GLU A 121 -4.91 -13.34 -9.97
CA GLU A 121 -6.06 -12.43 -10.07
C GLU A 121 -5.63 -11.02 -10.40
N ILE A 122 -6.38 -10.36 -11.29
CA ILE A 122 -6.09 -9.02 -11.77
C ILE A 122 -7.08 -8.02 -11.16
N ILE A 123 -6.56 -6.90 -10.65
CA ILE A 123 -7.34 -5.70 -10.37
C ILE A 123 -7.08 -4.73 -11.52
N GLU A 124 -8.14 -4.48 -12.29
CA GLU A 124 -8.14 -3.41 -13.29
C GLU A 124 -8.20 -2.07 -12.56
N LEU A 125 -7.18 -1.23 -12.78
CA LEU A 125 -7.12 0.10 -12.21
C LEU A 125 -7.66 1.15 -13.20
N GLY A 126 -7.83 0.81 -14.47
CA GLY A 126 -8.23 1.75 -15.52
C GLY A 126 -7.03 2.51 -16.11
N ALA A 127 -7.28 3.36 -17.11
CA ALA A 127 -6.23 4.09 -17.84
C ALA A 127 -5.06 3.21 -18.35
N GLY A 128 -5.36 1.97 -18.77
CA GLY A 128 -4.35 1.00 -19.23
C GLY A 128 -3.48 0.40 -18.11
N LYS A 129 -3.79 0.67 -16.83
CA LYS A 129 -3.09 0.10 -15.66
C LYS A 129 -3.88 -1.07 -15.09
N ARG A 130 -3.15 -2.14 -14.76
CA ARG A 130 -3.65 -3.32 -14.06
C ARG A 130 -2.58 -3.85 -13.12
N VAL A 131 -2.99 -4.39 -11.98
CA VAL A 131 -2.09 -5.10 -11.07
C VAL A 131 -2.52 -6.55 -10.96
N ARG A 132 -1.55 -7.46 -10.87
CA ARG A 132 -1.80 -8.90 -10.77
C ARG A 132 -1.27 -9.41 -9.45
N TYR A 133 -2.11 -10.09 -8.67
CA TYR A 133 -1.65 -10.83 -7.51
C TYR A 133 -0.84 -12.04 -7.97
N LEU A 134 0.35 -12.22 -7.40
CA LEU A 134 1.17 -13.41 -7.57
C LEU A 134 1.46 -13.98 -6.19
N ASP A 135 1.03 -15.22 -5.95
CA ASP A 135 1.20 -15.85 -4.66
C ASP A 135 2.62 -16.39 -4.49
N THR A 136 3.29 -16.01 -3.40
CA THR A 136 4.65 -16.48 -3.07
C THR A 136 4.70 -17.04 -1.64
N PRO A 137 3.97 -18.12 -1.32
CA PRO A 137 3.81 -18.60 0.05
C PRO A 137 5.10 -19.13 0.70
N HIS A 138 6.15 -19.40 -0.09
CA HIS A 138 7.43 -19.94 0.38
C HIS A 138 8.54 -18.90 0.52
N THR A 139 8.27 -17.62 0.21
CA THR A 139 9.14 -16.53 0.65
C THR A 139 8.86 -16.27 2.12
N ARG A 140 9.90 -15.97 2.92
CA ARG A 140 9.79 -15.86 4.39
C ARG A 140 8.78 -14.78 4.86
N THR A 141 8.31 -13.95 3.95
CA THR A 141 7.17 -13.05 4.12
C THR A 141 6.13 -13.36 3.04
N ALA A 142 4.87 -13.52 3.44
CA ALA A 142 3.80 -13.96 2.55
C ALA A 142 3.19 -12.77 1.76
N GLY A 143 3.63 -12.55 0.52
CA GLY A 143 2.75 -12.04 -0.55
C GLY A 143 3.34 -11.12 -1.63
N MET A 144 2.47 -10.25 -2.13
CA MET A 144 2.26 -9.83 -3.54
C MET A 144 3.46 -9.16 -4.24
N ARG A 145 3.76 -9.52 -5.50
CA ARG A 145 4.62 -8.72 -6.39
C ARG A 145 3.79 -7.70 -7.17
N ALA A 146 4.19 -6.42 -7.13
CA ALA A 146 3.67 -5.34 -7.99
C ALA A 146 4.29 -5.36 -9.39
#